data_AF-A0A3M2BAE1-F1
#
_entry.id   AF-A0A3M2BAE1-F1
#
_cell.length_a   1.000
_cell.length_b   1.000
_cell.length_c   1.000
_cell.angle_alpha   90.00
_cell.angle_beta   90.00
_cell.angle_gamma   90.00
#
_symmetry.space_group_name_H-M   'P 1'
#
loop_
_entity.id
_entity.type
_entity.pdbx_description
1 polymer ?
#
loop_
_entity_poly.entity_id
_entity_poly.type
_entity_poly.pdbx_seq_one_letter_code
_entity_poly.pdbx_strand_id
1 'polypeptide(L)'
;MKADHPQMMDAYESFNAACVAAGPLDARTVALVKLCISMGAGMEGAAHSHTRKALEAGWTPDELLHAAFMCAPTIGFPNMMRARGWVLDVTEKNS
;
A
#
# COMPACT_ATOMS: atom_id res chain seq x y z
N MET A 1 -14.02 12.32 8.68
CA MET A 1 -13.25 13.20 7.75
C MET A 1 -13.97 13.46 6.44
N LYS A 2 -14.37 12.46 5.63
CA LYS A 2 -15.09 12.73 4.36
C LYS A 2 -16.48 13.34 4.57
N ALA A 3 -17.20 12.94 5.62
CA ALA A 3 -18.47 13.56 5.99
C ALA A 3 -18.30 14.94 6.65
N ASP A 4 -17.26 15.11 7.48
CA ASP A 4 -17.08 16.31 8.31
C ASP A 4 -16.32 17.43 7.60
N HIS A 5 -15.46 17.10 6.63
CA HIS A 5 -14.56 18.01 5.91
C HIS A 5 -14.43 17.63 4.42
N PRO A 6 -15.52 17.72 3.62
CA PRO A 6 -15.54 17.24 2.24
C PRO A 6 -14.51 17.95 1.35
N GLN A 7 -14.40 19.28 1.43
CA GLN A 7 -13.45 20.05 0.60
C GLN A 7 -11.99 19.68 0.88
N MET A 8 -11.64 19.36 2.13
CA MET A 8 -10.29 18.90 2.48
C MET A 8 -9.99 17.55 1.82
N MET A 9 -10.97 16.62 1.85
CA MET A 9 -10.83 15.32 1.20
C MET A 9 -10.73 15.45 -0.32
N ASP A 10 -11.53 16.31 -0.94
CA ASP A 10 -11.50 16.52 -2.39
C ASP A 10 -10.15 17.09 -2.84
N ALA A 11 -9.59 18.03 -2.08
CA ALA A 11 -8.25 18.57 -2.34
C ALA A 11 -7.17 17.49 -2.21
N TYR A 12 -7.24 16.66 -1.17
CA TYR A 12 -6.31 15.55 -0.95
C TYR A 12 -6.39 14.50 -2.08
N GLU A 13 -7.60 14.11 -2.48
CA GLU A 13 -7.85 13.14 -3.55
C GLU A 13 -7.36 13.69 -4.91
N SER A 14 -7.60 14.97 -5.18
CA SER A 14 -7.11 15.66 -6.38
C SER A 14 -5.58 15.72 -6.44
N PHE A 15 -4.93 16.06 -5.31
CA PHE A 15 -3.48 16.04 -5.23
C PHE A 15 -2.91 14.64 -5.46
N ASN A 16 -3.50 13.61 -4.84
CA ASN A 16 -3.10 12.23 -5.07
C ASN A 16 -3.25 11.82 -6.54
N ALA A 17 -4.34 12.21 -7.22
CA ALA A 17 -4.55 11.92 -8.64
C ALA A 17 -3.48 12.60 -9.51
N ALA A 18 -3.16 13.87 -9.24
CA ALA A 18 -2.09 14.58 -9.94
C ALA A 18 -0.72 13.91 -9.75
N CYS A 19 -0.38 13.47 -8.54
CA CYS A 19 0.84 12.71 -8.27
C CYS A 19 0.93 11.40 -9.06
N VAL A 20 -0.19 10.69 -9.22
CA VAL A 20 -0.23 9.45 -10.02
C VAL A 20 -0.04 9.76 -11.51
N ALA A 21 -0.65 10.83 -12.02
CA ALA A 21 -0.55 11.23 -13.43
C ALA A 21 0.80 11.87 -13.81
N ALA A 22 1.61 12.27 -12.83
CA ALA A 22 2.86 12.99 -13.06
C ALA A 22 4.04 12.11 -13.52
N GLY A 23 3.91 10.78 -13.48
CA GLY A 23 5.01 9.86 -13.74
C GLY A 23 4.67 8.75 -14.75
N PRO A 24 5.68 8.03 -15.24
CA PRO A 24 5.50 7.00 -16.27
C PRO A 24 5.08 5.63 -15.71
N LEU A 25 4.89 5.51 -14.39
CA LEU A 25 4.58 4.24 -13.75
C LEU A 25 3.13 3.85 -13.99
N ASP A 26 2.89 2.58 -14.30
CA ASP A 26 1.55 2.03 -14.44
C ASP A 26 0.85 1.91 -13.08
N ALA A 27 -0.48 1.69 -13.13
CA ALA A 27 -1.30 1.59 -11.91
C ALA A 27 -0.83 0.47 -10.97
N ARG A 28 -0.37 -0.66 -11.55
CA ARG A 28 0.16 -1.80 -10.83
C ARG A 28 1.41 -1.41 -10.04
N THR A 29 2.37 -0.76 -10.67
CA THR A 29 3.61 -0.31 -10.02
C THR A 29 3.34 0.79 -8.99
N VAL A 30 2.47 1.76 -9.30
CA VAL A 30 2.08 2.83 -8.35
C VAL A 30 1.50 2.24 -7.06
N ALA A 31 0.62 1.25 -7.16
CA ALA A 31 0.04 0.59 -5.99
C ALA A 31 1.10 -0.13 -5.14
N LEU A 32 2.01 -0.87 -5.78
CA LEU A 32 3.11 -1.55 -5.10
C LEU A 32 4.04 -0.56 -4.38
N VAL A 33 4.42 0.53 -5.05
CA VAL A 33 5.29 1.56 -4.47
C VAL A 33 4.65 2.16 -3.22
N LYS A 34 3.36 2.52 -3.28
CA LYS A 34 2.63 3.06 -2.12
C LYS A 34 2.52 2.06 -0.97
N LEU A 35 2.32 0.77 -1.27
CA LEU A 35 2.34 -0.29 -0.29
C LEU A 35 3.72 -0.39 0.39
N CYS A 36 4.80 -0.47 -0.38
CA CYS A 36 6.17 -0.54 0.14
C CYS A 36 6.54 0.68 1.00
N ILE A 37 6.13 1.89 0.60
CA ILE A 37 6.30 3.11 1.40
C ILE A 37 5.54 2.99 2.72
N SER A 38 4.30 2.49 2.71
CA SER A 38 3.49 2.32 3.92
C SER A 38 4.10 1.30 4.88
N MET A 39 4.62 0.18 4.34
CA MET A 39 5.34 -0.84 5.12
C MET A 39 6.60 -0.26 5.75
N GLY A 40 7.42 0.46 4.95
CA GLY A 40 8.66 1.09 5.42
C GLY A 40 8.44 2.22 6.43
N ALA A 41 7.40 3.03 6.25
CA ALA A 41 7.00 4.07 7.19
C ALA A 41 6.32 3.51 8.45
N GLY A 42 6.03 2.20 8.47
CA GLY A 42 5.42 1.56 9.61
C GLY A 42 3.97 1.94 9.87
N MET A 43 3.22 2.24 8.81
CA MET A 43 1.84 2.69 8.87
C MET A 43 0.87 1.56 8.57
N GLU A 44 0.37 0.87 9.60
CA GLU A 44 -0.52 -0.29 9.47
C GLU A 44 -1.77 -0.03 8.63
N GLY A 45 -2.55 0.99 8.98
CA GLY A 45 -3.79 1.30 8.27
C GLY A 45 -3.56 1.66 6.79
N ALA A 46 -2.43 2.32 6.50
CA ALA A 46 -2.02 2.62 5.13
C ALA A 46 -1.55 1.37 4.40
N ALA A 47 -0.79 0.48 5.05
CA ALA A 47 -0.38 -0.80 4.48
C ALA A 47 -1.61 -1.63 4.12
N HIS A 48 -2.59 -1.79 5.02
CA HIS A 48 -3.84 -2.50 4.70
C HIS A 48 -4.59 -1.89 3.51
N SER A 49 -4.70 -0.56 3.47
CA SER A 49 -5.35 0.16 2.36
C SER A 49 -4.63 -0.05 1.03
N HIS A 50 -3.29 0.01 1.03
CA HIS A 50 -2.50 -0.17 -0.17
C HIS A 50 -2.36 -1.65 -0.60
N THR A 51 -2.47 -2.62 0.32
CA THR A 51 -2.57 -4.05 -0.03
C THR A 51 -3.84 -4.29 -0.85
N ARG A 52 -5.01 -3.78 -0.42
CA ARG A 52 -6.26 -3.90 -1.20
C ARG A 52 -6.15 -3.26 -2.59
N LYS A 53 -5.64 -2.03 -2.66
CA LYS A 53 -5.42 -1.34 -3.94
C LYS A 53 -4.45 -2.07 -4.85
N ALA A 54 -3.43 -2.73 -4.29
CA ALA A 54 -2.50 -3.53 -5.08
C ALA A 54 -3.18 -4.80 -5.64
N LEU A 55 -4.03 -5.47 -4.85
CA LEU A 55 -4.87 -6.57 -5.35
C LEU A 55 -5.82 -6.09 -6.48
N GLU A 56 -6.50 -4.96 -6.29
CA GLU A 56 -7.35 -4.34 -7.31
C GLU A 56 -6.58 -3.99 -8.60
N ALA A 57 -5.29 -3.64 -8.48
CA ALA A 57 -4.40 -3.36 -9.60
C ALA A 57 -3.80 -4.64 -10.25
N GLY A 58 -4.21 -5.83 -9.81
CA GLY A 58 -3.85 -7.11 -10.43
C GLY A 58 -2.62 -7.81 -9.84
N TRP A 59 -2.13 -7.41 -8.67
CA TRP A 59 -1.12 -8.19 -7.93
C TRP A 59 -1.75 -9.40 -7.25
N THR A 60 -0.99 -10.49 -7.16
CA THR A 60 -1.41 -11.67 -6.38
C THR A 60 -0.98 -11.56 -4.91
N PRO A 61 -1.66 -12.26 -3.98
CA PRO A 61 -1.20 -12.37 -2.58
C PRO A 61 0.27 -12.76 -2.43
N ASP A 62 0.74 -13.74 -3.23
CA ASP A 62 2.12 -14.21 -3.19
C ASP A 62 3.12 -13.13 -3.60
N GLU A 63 2.79 -12.34 -4.63
CA GLU A 63 3.65 -11.24 -5.07
C GLU A 63 3.74 -10.14 -4.00
N LEU A 64 2.63 -9.83 -3.32
CA LEU A 64 2.60 -8.83 -2.24
C LEU A 64 3.32 -9.34 -0.99
N LEU A 65 3.21 -10.63 -0.68
CA LEU A 65 3.93 -11.27 0.41
C LEU A 65 5.43 -11.25 0.14
N HIS A 66 5.85 -11.50 -1.10
CA HIS A 66 7.24 -11.36 -1.51
C HIS A 66 7.74 -9.91 -1.36
N ALA A 67 6.93 -8.91 -1.72
CA ALA A 67 7.28 -7.50 -1.50
C ALA A 67 7.50 -7.18 -0.01
N ALA A 68 6.71 -7.77 0.89
CA ALA A 68 6.94 -7.64 2.33
C ALA A 68 8.27 -8.30 2.75
N PHE A 69 8.64 -9.46 2.20
CA PHE A 69 9.93 -10.11 2.48
C PHE A 69 11.14 -9.24 2.09
N MET A 70 11.02 -8.45 1.02
CA MET A 70 12.07 -7.50 0.60
C MET A 70 12.33 -6.38 1.61
N CYS A 71 11.47 -6.19 2.61
CA CYS A 71 11.76 -5.33 3.75
C CYS A 71 12.91 -5.87 4.62
N ALA A 72 13.15 -7.19 4.68
CA ALA A 72 14.17 -7.76 5.56
C ALA A 72 15.59 -7.25 5.28
N PRO A 73 16.11 -7.29 4.02
CA PRO A 73 17.44 -6.77 3.72
C PRO A 73 17.54 -5.24 3.75
N THR A 74 16.41 -4.52 3.68
CA THR A 74 16.40 -3.06 3.54
C THR A 74 16.20 -2.33 4.87
N ILE A 75 15.23 -2.80 5.66
CA ILE A 75 14.79 -2.16 6.91
C ILE A 75 14.73 -3.13 8.10
N GLY A 76 15.27 -4.35 7.95
CA GLY A 76 15.46 -5.31 9.03
C GLY A 76 14.31 -6.31 9.23
N PHE A 77 14.65 -7.45 9.84
CA PHE A 77 13.73 -8.57 10.06
C PHE A 77 12.46 -8.23 10.86
N PRO A 78 12.50 -7.46 11.96
CA PRO A 78 11.28 -7.10 12.70
C PRO A 78 10.29 -6.28 11.86
N ASN A 79 10.80 -5.35 11.04
CA ASN A 79 9.97 -4.55 10.15
C ASN A 79 9.34 -5.40 9.03
N MET A 80 10.10 -6.37 8.50
CA MET A 80 9.55 -7.36 7.57
C MET A 80 8.45 -8.20 8.21
N MET A 81 8.63 -8.71 9.43
CA MET A 81 7.62 -9.54 10.08
C MET A 81 6.29 -8.80 10.28
N ARG A 82 6.38 -7.51 10.61
CA ARG A 82 5.21 -6.62 10.68
C ARG A 82 4.57 -6.38 9.32
N ALA A 83 5.37 -6.03 8.31
CA ALA A 83 4.90 -5.86 6.93
C ALA A 83 4.19 -7.12 6.39
N ARG A 84 4.78 -8.29 6.65
CA ARG A 84 4.21 -9.60 6.36
C ARG A 84 2.84 -9.76 7.03
N GLY A 85 2.75 -9.48 8.33
CA GLY A 85 1.49 -9.56 9.08
C GLY A 85 0.38 -8.75 8.42
N TRP A 86 0.65 -7.50 8.06
CA TRP A 86 -0.34 -6.62 7.43
C TRP A 86 -0.78 -7.07 6.03
N VAL A 87 0.12 -7.67 5.24
CA VAL A 87 -0.27 -8.25 3.95
C VAL A 87 -1.21 -9.45 4.16
N LEU A 88 -0.87 -10.34 5.11
CA LEU A 88 -1.69 -11.51 5.43
C LEU A 88 -3.05 -11.14 6.02
N ASP A 89 -3.10 -10.12 6.87
CA ASP A 89 -4.34 -9.57 7.42
C ASP A 89 -5.37 -9.18 6.36
N VAL A 90 -4.92 -8.85 5.14
CA VAL A 90 -5.80 -8.47 4.01
C VAL A 90 -6.03 -9.64 3.05
N THR A 91 -5.03 -10.50 2.85
CA THR A 91 -5.07 -11.57 1.83
C THR A 91 -5.68 -12.86 2.36
N GLU A 92 -5.44 -13.23 3.62
CA GLU A 92 -6.00 -14.44 4.23
C GLU A 92 -7.43 -14.24 4.73
N LYS A 93 -7.85 -13.01 5.08
CA LYS A 93 -9.24 -12.72 5.49
C LYS A 93 -10.27 -12.84 4.36
N ASN A 94 -9.81 -13.04 3.12
CA ASN A 94 -10.65 -13.15 1.92
C ASN A 94 -10.54 -14.54 1.24
N SER A 95 -9.98 -15.55 1.92
CA SER A 95 -9.91 -16.95 1.45
C SER A 95 -10.96 -17.83 2.13
#